data_AF-A0A3E1K6T1-F1
#
_entry.id   AF-A0A3E1K6T1-F1
#
_cell.length_a   1.000
_cell.length_b   1.000
_cell.length_c   1.000
_cell.angle_alpha   90.00
_cell.angle_beta   90.00
_cell.angle_gamma   90.00
#
_symmetry.space_group_name_H-M   'P 1'
#
loop_
_entity.id
_entity.type
_entity.pdbx_description
1 polymer ?
#
loop_
_entity_poly.entity_id
_entity_poly.type
_entity_poly.pdbx_seq_one_letter_code
_entity_poly.pdbx_strand_id
1 'polypeptide(L)'
;MLIDFVSGLVRSRTVVAGILLLTLFATSATAQGDSSPRALGDRAAEKIRAAAAADRIPERNALIDEALALLDRAMAHPEADAQSLQRSRYDRLLALRTRESMEEAVSAWESLEADGLEPPVYVTVAAADAYLYLRCPEQAEALYERVLERQPGRLETLQSLFWARLEQEDFSGALATIDSLVEHPEVASGSRLHRDGRITAAMGRGYANRLEEAIVRLEALAADHPKSGAATRSLATIYRWRGWSRRALELIEPLLAQTTESTDLRLLHAALLRDLGRYREAGRILESLYETHPQDRHVQRGWADWRTRDRWSYWSHGEYGESDGVREFGSRDRAWRMRLSAPWVGSYLQPYLRSEYSHATFPEGEAEYDRIGLGLDYRRAGHRVNLEFHRNRRGADEAGLTAAWDWQLDDQWSLATRYESFSTDVPLRARGQGLDGWKTEAAVRWQAHESLNLRLGVSRLAISDGNERDAVLVSLGHRPHVSAHHTTDGTLDLYAARASQTGGPYYNPEEDASLAYVIQHDWLTWRRYEHSLTQRFVLGGGAYWQKHYGTHAIGLARYEHLWQVSQHWFVHYGVGISSRVYDGDRESRVDGQLWLRGVF
;
A
#
# COMPACT_ATOMS: atom_id res chain seq x y z
N MET A 1 -0.13 0.35 3.03
CA MET A 1 -1.12 -0.63 2.52
C MET A 1 -1.44 -1.73 3.54
N LEU A 2 -0.98 -1.64 4.80
CA LEU A 2 -0.67 -2.86 5.57
C LEU A 2 -1.46 -3.11 6.87
N ILE A 3 -2.21 -2.14 7.41
CA ILE A 3 -2.77 -2.27 8.78
C ILE A 3 -4.29 -2.06 8.84
N ASP A 4 -5.08 -2.83 8.09
CA ASP A 4 -6.47 -3.09 8.52
C ASP A 4 -6.90 -4.52 8.16
N PHE A 5 -5.97 -5.48 8.16
CA PHE A 5 -6.32 -6.86 7.78
C PHE A 5 -7.22 -7.55 8.83
N VAL A 6 -7.20 -7.05 10.07
CA VAL A 6 -7.71 -7.75 11.26
C VAL A 6 -9.22 -7.73 11.39
N SER A 7 -9.92 -6.70 10.89
CA SER A 7 -11.39 -6.63 10.92
C SER A 7 -12.08 -7.79 10.17
N GLY A 8 -11.39 -8.43 9.22
CA GLY A 8 -11.88 -9.58 8.46
C GLY A 8 -11.63 -10.91 9.16
N LEU A 9 -10.60 -11.00 10.00
CA LEU A 9 -10.36 -12.19 10.80
C LEU A 9 -11.29 -12.28 12.01
N VAL A 10 -11.65 -11.14 12.62
CA VAL A 10 -12.76 -11.05 13.59
C VAL A 10 -14.07 -11.58 12.97
N ARG A 11 -14.26 -11.39 11.64
CA ARG A 11 -15.35 -11.96 10.82
C ARG A 11 -15.21 -13.45 10.51
N SER A 12 -14.03 -13.93 10.11
CA SER A 12 -13.80 -15.37 9.84
C SER A 12 -13.84 -16.24 11.11
N ARG A 13 -13.64 -15.61 12.28
CA ARG A 13 -13.78 -16.22 13.60
C ARG A 13 -15.21 -16.54 14.01
N THR A 14 -16.20 -16.25 13.17
CA THR A 14 -17.56 -16.76 13.35
C THR A 14 -17.60 -18.29 13.37
N VAL A 15 -16.58 -18.99 12.83
CA VAL A 15 -16.50 -20.47 12.95
C VAL A 15 -15.62 -20.94 14.13
N VAL A 16 -14.98 -20.04 14.88
CA VAL A 16 -14.22 -20.39 16.12
C VAL A 16 -15.12 -20.39 17.37
N ALA A 17 -16.42 -20.12 17.19
CA ALA A 17 -17.43 -20.39 18.21
C ALA A 17 -17.50 -21.88 18.63
N GLY A 18 -16.86 -22.78 17.88
CA GLY A 18 -16.77 -24.22 18.22
C GLY A 18 -16.17 -24.52 19.60
N ILE A 19 -15.40 -23.61 20.21
CA ILE A 19 -14.83 -23.81 21.57
C ILE A 19 -15.45 -22.85 22.61
N LEU A 20 -16.18 -21.81 22.18
CA LEU A 20 -17.07 -21.04 23.08
C LEU A 20 -18.18 -21.93 23.69
N LEU A 21 -18.45 -23.08 23.08
CA LEU A 21 -19.57 -23.97 23.39
C LEU A 21 -19.38 -24.85 24.63
N LEU A 22 -18.17 -25.04 25.17
CA LEU A 22 -17.95 -26.00 26.27
C LEU A 22 -18.05 -25.42 27.68
N THR A 23 -18.10 -24.10 27.85
CA THR A 23 -18.22 -23.47 29.18
C THR A 23 -19.59 -22.84 29.48
N LEU A 24 -20.52 -22.86 28.52
CA LEU A 24 -21.93 -22.47 28.75
C LEU A 24 -22.75 -23.68 29.20
N PHE A 25 -22.38 -24.32 30.32
CA PHE A 25 -23.22 -25.34 30.95
C PHE A 25 -24.22 -24.71 31.91
N ALA A 26 -25.48 -24.67 31.48
CA ALA A 26 -26.63 -25.05 32.30
C ALA A 26 -27.80 -25.41 31.37
N THR A 27 -28.24 -26.67 31.46
CA THR A 27 -29.52 -27.15 30.95
C THR A 27 -30.68 -26.30 31.44
N SER A 28 -31.55 -25.85 30.52
CA SER A 28 -32.99 -25.77 30.81
C SER A 28 -33.79 -25.62 29.52
N ALA A 29 -34.72 -26.55 29.31
CA ALA A 29 -35.84 -26.35 28.39
C ALA A 29 -36.66 -25.15 28.88
N THR A 30 -36.55 -23.99 28.20
CA THR A 30 -37.38 -22.83 28.52
C THR A 30 -38.77 -23.02 27.91
N ALA A 31 -39.80 -23.02 28.76
CA ALA A 31 -41.18 -22.89 28.32
C ALA A 31 -41.37 -21.52 27.64
N GLN A 32 -41.96 -21.49 26.44
CA GLN A 32 -42.37 -20.26 25.75
C GLN A 32 -43.42 -19.52 26.61
N GLY A 33 -42.96 -18.65 27.52
CA GLY A 33 -43.83 -17.90 28.44
C GLY A 33 -43.15 -17.39 29.72
N ASP A 34 -42.00 -17.93 30.12
CA ASP A 34 -41.27 -17.45 31.29
C ASP A 34 -40.55 -16.11 30.99
N SER A 35 -40.80 -15.09 31.82
CA SER A 35 -40.22 -13.76 31.73
C SER A 35 -39.23 -13.42 32.85
N SER A 36 -38.84 -14.41 33.66
CA SER A 36 -37.83 -14.23 34.70
C SER A 36 -36.50 -13.73 34.11
N PRO A 37 -35.69 -12.95 34.87
CA PRO A 37 -34.40 -12.43 34.40
C PRO A 37 -33.49 -13.52 33.83
N ARG A 38 -33.48 -14.69 34.51
CA ARG A 38 -32.71 -15.86 34.09
C ARG A 38 -33.21 -16.47 32.80
N ALA A 39 -34.53 -16.66 32.64
CA ALA A 39 -35.11 -17.21 31.41
C ALA A 39 -34.89 -16.29 30.20
N LEU A 40 -34.95 -14.97 30.41
CA LEU A 40 -34.61 -13.98 29.38
C LEU A 40 -33.13 -14.08 28.97
N GLY A 41 -32.22 -14.20 29.95
CA GLY A 41 -30.79 -14.39 29.71
C GLY A 41 -30.47 -15.69 28.97
N ASP A 42 -31.11 -16.81 29.34
CA ASP A 42 -30.88 -18.11 28.69
C ASP A 42 -31.36 -18.09 27.22
N ARG A 43 -32.51 -17.47 26.93
CA ARG A 43 -32.99 -17.25 25.56
C ARG A 43 -32.06 -16.34 24.76
N ALA A 44 -31.49 -15.30 25.37
CA ALA A 44 -30.51 -14.47 24.71
C ALA A 44 -29.24 -15.27 24.36
N ALA A 45 -28.73 -16.09 25.28
CA ALA A 45 -27.58 -16.95 25.04
C ALA A 45 -27.85 -17.96 23.90
N GLU A 46 -29.05 -18.51 23.78
CA GLU A 46 -29.46 -19.33 22.64
C GLU A 46 -29.39 -18.56 21.32
N LYS A 47 -29.89 -17.33 21.30
CA LYS A 47 -29.84 -16.47 20.11
C LYS A 47 -28.40 -16.12 19.72
N ILE A 48 -27.53 -15.83 20.68
CA ILE A 48 -26.09 -15.60 20.44
C ILE A 48 -25.44 -16.86 19.84
N ARG A 49 -25.74 -18.05 20.37
CA ARG A 49 -25.23 -19.31 19.81
C ARG A 49 -25.76 -19.58 18.40
N ALA A 50 -27.04 -19.32 18.15
CA ALA A 50 -27.62 -19.45 16.82
C ALA A 50 -26.98 -18.47 15.83
N ALA A 51 -26.72 -17.23 16.25
CA ALA A 51 -26.03 -16.24 15.43
C ALA A 51 -24.60 -16.67 15.06
N ALA A 52 -23.90 -17.35 15.97
CA ALA A 52 -22.57 -17.90 15.69
C ALA A 52 -22.59 -19.03 14.63
N ALA A 53 -23.73 -19.70 14.44
CA ALA A 53 -23.93 -20.72 13.42
C ALA A 53 -24.56 -20.17 12.12
N ALA A 54 -24.94 -18.89 12.07
CA ALA A 54 -25.59 -18.30 10.92
C ALA A 54 -24.58 -18.00 9.80
N ASP A 55 -24.89 -18.45 8.59
CA ASP A 55 -24.02 -18.26 7.41
C ASP A 55 -24.11 -16.85 6.83
N ARG A 56 -25.24 -16.14 7.06
CA ARG A 56 -25.52 -14.82 6.49
C ARG A 56 -25.49 -13.72 7.54
N ILE A 57 -24.79 -12.62 7.23
CA ILE A 57 -24.67 -11.45 8.13
C ILE A 57 -26.03 -10.85 8.53
N PRO A 58 -27.01 -10.65 7.62
CA PRO A 58 -28.32 -10.12 8.03
C PRO A 58 -29.05 -11.01 9.04
N GLU A 59 -28.96 -12.33 8.85
CA GLU A 59 -29.57 -13.32 9.75
C GLU A 59 -28.85 -13.34 11.11
N ARG A 60 -27.51 -13.39 11.11
CA ARG A 60 -26.68 -13.24 12.31
C ARG A 60 -27.05 -11.97 13.08
N ASN A 61 -27.09 -10.83 12.40
CA ASN A 61 -27.35 -9.54 13.03
C ASN A 61 -28.77 -9.47 13.60
N ALA A 62 -29.79 -10.00 12.90
CA ALA A 62 -31.15 -10.07 13.44
C ALA A 62 -31.23 -10.91 14.72
N LEU A 63 -30.56 -12.08 14.75
CA LEU A 63 -30.49 -12.93 15.94
C LEU A 63 -29.79 -12.21 17.11
N ILE A 64 -28.73 -11.45 16.83
CA ILE A 64 -28.02 -10.68 17.86
C ILE A 64 -28.85 -9.49 18.34
N ASP A 65 -29.57 -8.80 17.45
CA ASP A 65 -30.46 -7.69 17.83
C ASP A 65 -31.60 -8.19 18.76
N GLU A 66 -32.15 -9.39 18.47
CA GLU A 66 -33.08 -10.06 19.38
C GLU A 66 -32.44 -10.42 20.73
N ALA A 67 -31.20 -10.91 20.73
CA ALA A 67 -30.47 -11.25 21.95
C ALA A 67 -30.22 -10.01 22.81
N LEU A 68 -29.80 -8.90 22.21
CA LEU A 68 -29.58 -7.62 22.91
C LEU A 68 -30.86 -7.13 23.57
N ALA A 69 -32.00 -7.17 22.85
CA ALA A 69 -33.29 -6.78 23.41
C ALA A 69 -33.73 -7.67 24.59
N LEU A 70 -33.44 -8.97 24.54
CA LEU A 70 -33.69 -9.89 25.65
C LEU A 70 -32.80 -9.58 26.86
N LEU A 71 -31.53 -9.26 26.64
CA LEU A 71 -30.58 -8.92 27.70
C LEU A 71 -30.91 -7.59 28.36
N ASP A 72 -31.29 -6.57 27.59
CA ASP A 72 -31.71 -5.28 28.13
C ASP A 72 -32.96 -5.44 29.01
N ARG A 73 -33.91 -6.29 28.60
CA ARG A 73 -35.09 -6.64 29.41
C ARG A 73 -34.72 -7.42 30.68
N ALA A 74 -33.77 -8.36 30.59
CA ALA A 74 -33.31 -9.14 31.74
C ALA A 74 -32.65 -8.23 32.79
N MET A 75 -31.82 -7.28 32.35
CA MET A 75 -31.12 -6.33 33.22
C MET A 75 -32.06 -5.30 33.85
N ALA A 76 -33.14 -4.91 33.16
CA ALA A 76 -34.14 -3.98 33.67
C ALA A 76 -35.24 -4.63 34.53
N HIS A 77 -35.24 -5.96 34.67
CA HIS A 77 -36.29 -6.68 35.37
C HIS A 77 -36.22 -6.41 36.89
N PRO A 78 -37.34 -6.07 37.57
CA PRO A 78 -37.33 -5.72 39.00
C PRO A 78 -36.80 -6.82 39.93
N GLU A 79 -36.98 -8.08 39.53
CA GLU A 79 -36.51 -9.26 40.26
C GLU A 79 -35.10 -9.73 39.85
N ALA A 80 -34.35 -8.93 39.08
CA ALA A 80 -32.99 -9.28 38.68
C ALA A 80 -32.06 -9.28 39.91
N ASP A 81 -31.56 -10.46 40.28
CA ASP A 81 -30.52 -10.58 41.30
C ASP A 81 -29.14 -10.21 40.73
N ALA A 82 -28.16 -10.01 41.62
CA ALA A 82 -26.81 -9.59 41.24
C ALA A 82 -26.13 -10.58 40.27
N GLN A 83 -26.37 -11.90 40.47
CA GLN A 83 -25.77 -12.93 39.63
C GLN A 83 -26.35 -12.94 38.21
N SER A 84 -27.68 -12.83 38.09
CA SER A 84 -28.36 -12.75 36.78
C SER A 84 -27.97 -11.47 36.05
N LEU A 85 -27.91 -10.34 36.77
CA LEU A 85 -27.47 -9.07 36.20
C LEU A 85 -26.03 -9.16 35.67
N GLN A 86 -25.11 -9.75 36.46
CA GLN A 86 -23.72 -9.93 36.06
C GLN A 86 -23.59 -10.84 34.83
N ARG A 87 -24.32 -11.96 34.78
CA ARG A 87 -24.34 -12.84 33.61
C ARG A 87 -24.89 -12.14 32.38
N SER A 88 -25.97 -11.37 32.51
CA SER A 88 -26.52 -10.58 31.40
C SER A 88 -25.54 -9.52 30.90
N ARG A 89 -24.77 -8.86 31.77
CA ARG A 89 -23.70 -7.92 31.35
C ARG A 89 -22.62 -8.61 30.53
N TYR A 90 -22.20 -9.82 30.92
CA TYR A 90 -21.23 -10.62 30.18
C TYR A 90 -21.73 -11.05 28.80
N ASP A 91 -22.95 -11.57 28.73
CA ASP A 91 -23.54 -12.01 27.48
C ASP A 91 -23.86 -10.81 26.56
N ARG A 92 -24.18 -9.65 27.13
CA ARG A 92 -24.38 -8.39 26.37
C ARG A 92 -23.10 -7.92 25.72
N LEU A 93 -21.96 -7.98 26.41
CA LEU A 93 -20.66 -7.63 25.80
C LEU A 93 -20.34 -8.54 24.62
N LEU A 94 -20.54 -9.86 24.77
CA LEU A 94 -20.36 -10.82 23.66
C LEU A 94 -21.31 -10.54 22.49
N ALA A 95 -22.58 -10.22 22.78
CA ALA A 95 -23.56 -9.86 21.76
C ALA A 95 -23.15 -8.57 21.01
N LEU A 96 -22.73 -7.52 21.73
CA LEU A 96 -22.25 -6.27 21.14
C LEU A 96 -21.03 -6.49 20.24
N ARG A 97 -20.04 -7.26 20.69
CA ARG A 97 -18.89 -7.65 19.87
C ARG A 97 -19.33 -8.40 18.62
N THR A 98 -20.30 -9.31 18.74
CA THR A 98 -20.81 -10.09 17.59
C THR A 98 -21.60 -9.20 16.62
N ARG A 99 -22.24 -8.16 17.14
CA ARG A 99 -22.97 -7.15 16.36
C ARG A 99 -22.07 -6.16 15.63
N GLU A 100 -20.77 -6.19 15.91
CA GLU A 100 -19.78 -5.20 15.49
C GLU A 100 -20.00 -3.80 16.11
N SER A 101 -20.75 -3.72 17.22
CA SER A 101 -20.93 -2.51 18.04
C SER A 101 -19.78 -2.37 19.03
N MET A 102 -18.56 -2.19 18.51
CA MET A 102 -17.34 -2.35 19.30
C MET A 102 -17.12 -1.24 20.33
N GLU A 103 -17.55 -0.01 20.05
CA GLU A 103 -17.48 1.11 21.00
C GLU A 103 -18.32 0.81 22.26
N GLU A 104 -19.52 0.26 22.08
CA GLU A 104 -20.38 -0.16 23.19
C GLU A 104 -19.79 -1.38 23.93
N ALA A 105 -19.15 -2.31 23.22
CA ALA A 105 -18.51 -3.47 23.82
C ALA A 105 -17.32 -3.07 24.72
N VAL A 106 -16.50 -2.11 24.26
CA VAL A 106 -15.40 -1.53 25.06
C VAL A 106 -15.95 -0.78 26.27
N SER A 107 -16.98 0.04 26.11
CA SER A 107 -17.62 0.72 27.26
C SER A 107 -18.18 -0.26 28.29
N ALA A 108 -18.80 -1.35 27.83
CA ALA A 108 -19.27 -2.42 28.71
C ALA A 108 -18.12 -3.13 29.44
N TRP A 109 -16.98 -3.36 28.77
CA TRP A 109 -15.78 -3.92 29.38
C TRP A 109 -15.21 -3.01 30.46
N GLU A 110 -15.01 -1.72 30.16
CA GLU A 110 -14.44 -0.75 31.09
C GLU A 110 -15.32 -0.58 32.34
N SER A 111 -16.64 -0.66 32.17
CA SER A 111 -17.58 -0.70 33.29
C SER A 111 -17.42 -1.95 34.16
N LEU A 112 -17.14 -3.13 33.58
CA LEU A 112 -16.89 -4.35 34.34
C LEU A 112 -15.56 -4.28 35.10
N GLU A 113 -14.51 -3.70 34.50
CA GLU A 113 -13.21 -3.50 35.17
C GLU A 113 -13.31 -2.47 36.30
N ALA A 114 -14.07 -1.37 36.11
CA ALA A 114 -14.30 -0.36 37.14
C ALA A 114 -15.01 -0.93 38.38
N ASP A 115 -15.90 -1.91 38.19
CA ASP A 115 -16.58 -2.62 39.28
C ASP A 115 -15.69 -3.66 39.98
N GLY A 116 -14.43 -3.81 39.56
CA GLY A 116 -13.48 -4.77 40.13
C GLY A 116 -13.84 -6.23 39.86
N LEU A 117 -14.67 -6.48 38.85
CA LEU A 117 -15.06 -7.85 38.47
C LEU A 117 -13.93 -8.51 37.69
N GLU A 118 -13.80 -9.83 37.82
CA GLU A 118 -12.96 -10.64 36.95
C GLU A 118 -13.83 -11.41 35.95
N PRO A 119 -14.01 -10.92 34.71
CA PRO A 119 -14.90 -11.58 33.77
C PRO A 119 -14.34 -12.94 33.30
N PRO A 120 -15.21 -13.89 32.92
CA PRO A 120 -14.81 -15.14 32.29
C PRO A 120 -14.01 -14.91 30.99
N VAL A 121 -13.18 -15.89 30.62
CA VAL A 121 -12.29 -15.82 29.44
C VAL A 121 -13.00 -15.40 28.15
N TYR A 122 -14.22 -15.88 27.91
CA TYR A 122 -14.95 -15.53 26.68
C TYR A 122 -15.31 -14.04 26.61
N VAL A 123 -15.54 -13.39 27.76
CA VAL A 123 -15.83 -11.96 27.86
C VAL A 123 -14.55 -11.17 27.64
N THR A 124 -13.43 -11.62 28.24
CA THR A 124 -12.10 -11.02 28.03
C THR A 124 -11.68 -11.08 26.56
N VAL A 125 -11.90 -12.20 25.87
CA VAL A 125 -11.63 -12.33 24.42
C VAL A 125 -12.52 -11.39 23.61
N ALA A 126 -13.80 -11.26 23.95
CA ALA A 126 -14.71 -10.35 23.25
C ALA A 126 -14.31 -8.88 23.43
N ALA A 127 -13.83 -8.49 24.63
CA ALA A 127 -13.28 -7.16 24.86
C ALA A 127 -11.97 -6.93 24.09
N ALA A 128 -11.07 -7.91 24.08
CA ALA A 128 -9.82 -7.86 23.32
C ALA A 128 -10.06 -7.72 21.81
N ASP A 129 -11.02 -8.48 21.25
CA ASP A 129 -11.45 -8.37 19.87
C ASP A 129 -12.00 -6.96 19.56
N ALA A 130 -12.77 -6.38 20.50
CA ALA A 130 -13.34 -5.04 20.36
C ALA A 130 -12.25 -3.95 20.39
N TYR A 131 -11.30 -4.01 21.33
CA TYR A 131 -10.14 -3.11 21.37
C TYR A 131 -9.32 -3.21 20.08
N LEU A 132 -9.04 -4.42 19.60
CA LEU A 132 -8.29 -4.63 18.36
C LEU A 132 -9.05 -4.05 17.17
N TYR A 133 -10.36 -4.29 17.06
CA TYR A 133 -11.20 -3.69 16.03
C TYR A 133 -11.19 -2.15 16.10
N LEU A 134 -11.19 -1.57 17.30
CA LEU A 134 -11.11 -0.12 17.52
C LEU A 134 -9.69 0.44 17.43
N ARG A 135 -8.74 -0.34 16.88
CA ARG A 135 -7.38 0.12 16.63
C ARG A 135 -6.58 0.43 17.90
N CYS A 136 -6.90 -0.27 18.99
CA CYS A 136 -6.24 -0.26 20.29
C CYS A 136 -5.51 -1.59 20.55
N PRO A 137 -4.47 -1.93 19.75
CA PRO A 137 -3.86 -3.24 19.78
C PRO A 137 -3.04 -3.50 21.05
N GLU A 138 -2.52 -2.47 21.73
CA GLU A 138 -1.82 -2.61 23.02
C GLU A 138 -2.75 -3.19 24.10
N GLN A 139 -3.97 -2.65 24.20
CA GLN A 139 -4.99 -3.13 25.13
C GLN A 139 -5.44 -4.54 24.74
N ALA A 140 -5.59 -4.82 23.44
CA ALA A 140 -5.96 -6.14 22.96
C ALA A 140 -4.89 -7.19 23.29
N GLU A 141 -3.60 -6.89 23.07
CA GLU A 141 -2.48 -7.76 23.43
C GLU A 141 -2.51 -8.12 24.92
N ALA A 142 -2.59 -7.12 25.80
CA ALA A 142 -2.62 -7.35 27.24
C ALA A 142 -3.77 -8.28 27.68
N LEU A 143 -4.94 -8.16 27.05
CA LEU A 143 -6.08 -9.03 27.33
C LEU A 143 -5.90 -10.44 26.75
N TYR A 144 -5.29 -10.61 25.57
CA TYR A 144 -4.99 -11.93 25.02
C TYR A 144 -3.92 -12.66 25.83
N GLU A 145 -2.89 -11.96 26.31
CA GLU A 145 -1.90 -12.52 27.22
C GLU A 145 -2.54 -13.00 28.52
N ARG A 146 -3.41 -12.17 29.14
CA ARG A 146 -4.20 -12.55 30.32
C ARG A 146 -5.05 -13.81 30.08
N VAL A 147 -5.60 -13.98 28.87
CA VAL A 147 -6.36 -15.19 28.49
C VAL A 147 -5.45 -16.42 28.42
N LEU A 148 -4.26 -16.30 27.81
CA LEU A 148 -3.30 -17.39 27.67
C LEU A 148 -2.67 -17.79 29.01
N GLU A 149 -2.47 -16.84 29.93
CA GLU A 149 -2.03 -17.13 31.30
C GLU A 149 -3.06 -17.97 32.06
N ARG A 150 -4.34 -17.63 31.93
CA ARG A 150 -5.45 -18.34 32.59
C ARG A 150 -5.76 -19.69 31.93
N GLN A 151 -5.62 -19.78 30.61
CA GLN A 151 -5.89 -20.99 29.82
C GLN A 151 -4.81 -21.21 28.76
N PRO A 152 -3.63 -21.76 29.13
CA PRO A 152 -2.53 -21.99 28.19
C PRO A 152 -2.89 -22.89 27.00
N GLY A 153 -3.83 -23.82 27.19
CA GLY A 153 -4.32 -24.72 26.13
C GLY A 153 -5.29 -24.08 25.13
N ARG A 154 -5.66 -22.80 25.27
CA ARG A 154 -6.54 -22.09 24.33
C ARG A 154 -5.76 -21.53 23.15
N LEU A 155 -5.20 -22.44 22.36
CA LEU A 155 -4.23 -22.14 21.30
C LEU A 155 -4.77 -21.21 20.21
N GLU A 156 -6.09 -21.16 19.99
CA GLU A 156 -6.72 -20.23 19.04
C GLU A 156 -6.46 -18.75 19.39
N THR A 157 -6.23 -18.44 20.67
CA THR A 157 -5.91 -17.09 21.14
C THR A 157 -4.55 -16.61 20.63
N LEU A 158 -3.61 -17.51 20.35
CA LEU A 158 -2.30 -17.16 19.77
C LEU A 158 -2.46 -16.49 18.40
N GLN A 159 -3.46 -16.88 17.60
CA GLN A 159 -3.75 -16.16 16.36
C GLN A 159 -4.23 -14.73 16.62
N SER A 160 -4.98 -14.45 17.70
CA SER A 160 -5.43 -13.09 18.01
C SER A 160 -4.25 -12.24 18.43
N LEU A 161 -3.41 -12.81 19.29
CA LEU A 161 -2.20 -12.16 19.78
C LEU A 161 -1.24 -11.84 18.64
N PHE A 162 -1.10 -12.74 17.66
CA PHE A 162 -0.37 -12.45 16.42
C PHE A 162 -0.85 -11.16 15.76
N TRP A 163 -2.17 -10.99 15.59
CA TRP A 163 -2.72 -9.79 14.93
C TRP A 163 -2.54 -8.53 15.77
N ALA A 164 -2.73 -8.61 17.09
CA ALA A 164 -2.48 -7.47 17.99
C ALA A 164 -1.02 -7.01 17.94
N ARG A 165 -0.06 -7.94 17.94
CA ARG A 165 1.38 -7.64 17.79
C ARG A 165 1.71 -7.08 16.41
N LEU A 166 1.07 -7.62 15.36
CA LEU A 166 1.26 -7.15 13.99
C LEU A 166 0.79 -5.69 13.81
N GLU A 167 -0.36 -5.31 14.38
CA GLU A 167 -0.87 -3.93 14.31
C GLU A 167 -0.04 -2.92 15.13
N GLN A 168 0.78 -3.42 16.06
CA GLN A 168 1.76 -2.63 16.80
C GLN A 168 3.12 -2.50 16.10
N GLU A 169 3.27 -3.04 14.88
CA GLU A 169 4.56 -3.16 14.19
C GLU A 169 5.57 -4.11 14.87
N ASP A 170 5.18 -4.91 15.86
CA ASP A 170 6.02 -5.97 16.42
C ASP A 170 5.96 -7.23 15.54
N PHE A 171 6.58 -7.13 14.35
CA PHE A 171 6.67 -8.26 13.42
C PHE A 171 7.43 -9.45 14.00
N SER A 172 8.44 -9.21 14.84
CA SER A 172 9.20 -10.26 15.50
C SER A 172 8.34 -11.09 16.44
N GLY A 173 7.69 -10.44 17.41
CA GLY A 173 6.83 -11.11 18.37
C GLY A 173 5.60 -11.69 17.71
N ALA A 174 5.00 -11.01 16.72
CA ALA A 174 3.91 -11.56 15.93
C ALA A 174 4.34 -12.89 15.28
N LEU A 175 5.40 -12.88 14.47
CA LEU A 175 5.86 -14.09 13.77
C LEU A 175 6.22 -15.23 14.73
N ALA A 176 6.90 -14.93 15.84
CA ALA A 176 7.18 -15.92 16.88
C ALA A 176 5.90 -16.52 17.48
N THR A 177 4.88 -15.71 17.72
CA THR A 177 3.59 -16.15 18.25
C THR A 177 2.90 -17.13 17.31
N ILE A 178 2.80 -16.79 16.02
CA ILE A 178 2.08 -17.66 15.07
C ILE A 178 2.87 -18.92 14.73
N ASP A 179 4.20 -18.85 14.68
CA ASP A 179 5.03 -20.03 14.48
C ASP A 179 4.90 -20.97 15.71
N SER A 180 4.84 -20.43 16.94
CA SER A 180 4.61 -21.23 18.15
C SER A 180 3.28 -21.98 18.13
N LEU A 181 2.23 -21.40 17.55
CA LEU A 181 0.95 -22.08 17.34
C LEU A 181 1.09 -23.24 16.36
N VAL A 182 1.76 -23.00 15.22
CA VAL A 182 1.90 -24.00 14.15
C VAL A 182 2.75 -25.18 14.61
N GLU A 183 3.77 -24.92 15.42
CA GLU A 183 4.71 -25.92 15.93
C GLU A 183 4.25 -26.58 17.24
N HIS A 184 3.12 -26.15 17.81
CA HIS A 184 2.64 -26.65 19.09
C HIS A 184 2.28 -28.15 19.02
N PRO A 185 2.76 -29.02 19.93
CA PRO A 185 2.53 -30.47 19.86
C PRO A 185 1.06 -30.89 19.87
N GLU A 186 0.20 -30.13 20.53
CA GLU A 186 -1.25 -30.40 20.60
C GLU A 186 -2.01 -29.98 19.33
N VAL A 187 -1.37 -29.21 18.44
CA VAL A 187 -1.97 -28.80 17.17
C VAL A 187 -1.75 -29.91 16.14
N ALA A 188 -2.77 -30.75 15.98
CA ALA A 188 -2.71 -31.87 15.06
C ALA A 188 -2.41 -31.41 13.62
N SER A 189 -1.40 -32.04 12.99
CA SER A 189 -1.05 -31.76 11.60
C SER A 189 -2.25 -31.98 10.67
N GLY A 190 -2.40 -31.09 9.68
CA GLY A 190 -3.54 -31.07 8.75
C GLY A 190 -4.88 -30.58 9.32
N SER A 191 -5.00 -30.39 10.64
CA SER A 191 -6.20 -29.79 11.25
C SER A 191 -6.48 -28.40 10.71
N ARG A 192 -7.72 -27.91 10.90
CA ARG A 192 -8.09 -26.56 10.47
C ARG A 192 -7.23 -25.50 11.16
N LEU A 193 -7.04 -25.60 12.47
CA LEU A 193 -6.22 -24.67 13.25
C LEU A 193 -4.76 -24.65 12.74
N HIS A 194 -4.17 -25.83 12.49
CA HIS A 194 -2.83 -25.94 11.91
C HIS A 194 -2.75 -25.28 10.53
N ARG A 195 -3.72 -25.54 9.65
CA ARG A 195 -3.75 -24.99 8.29
C ARG A 195 -3.91 -23.48 8.29
N ASP A 196 -4.87 -22.97 9.06
CA ASP A 196 -5.13 -21.53 9.19
C ASP A 196 -3.90 -20.84 9.79
N GLY A 197 -3.26 -21.44 10.81
CA GLY A 197 -1.98 -20.99 11.37
C GLY A 197 -0.86 -20.92 10.33
N ARG A 198 -0.69 -21.94 9.49
CA ARG A 198 0.30 -21.94 8.40
C ARG A 198 0.04 -20.82 7.37
N ILE A 199 -1.22 -20.54 7.04
CA ILE A 199 -1.59 -19.41 6.16
C ILE A 199 -1.21 -18.09 6.83
N THR A 200 -1.62 -17.89 8.09
CA THR A 200 -1.31 -16.67 8.85
C THR A 200 0.19 -16.46 8.99
N ALA A 201 0.96 -17.51 9.26
CA ALA A 201 2.42 -17.46 9.35
C ALA A 201 3.09 -17.07 8.02
N ALA A 202 2.56 -17.54 6.89
CA ALA A 202 3.05 -17.15 5.58
C ALA A 202 2.66 -15.71 5.20
N MET A 203 1.41 -15.31 5.47
CA MET A 203 0.95 -13.95 5.24
C MET A 203 1.66 -12.93 6.14
N GLY A 204 1.94 -13.28 7.40
CA GLY A 204 2.75 -12.51 8.33
C GLY A 204 4.14 -12.17 7.77
N ARG A 205 4.78 -13.13 7.12
CA ARG A 205 6.06 -12.92 6.42
C ARG A 205 5.89 -11.99 5.23
N GLY A 206 4.82 -12.15 4.46
CA GLY A 206 4.48 -11.21 3.39
C GLY A 206 4.28 -9.78 3.89
N TYR A 207 3.60 -9.61 5.02
CA TYR A 207 3.44 -8.30 5.67
C TYR A 207 4.76 -7.70 6.17
N ALA A 208 5.69 -8.54 6.61
CA ALA A 208 7.05 -8.17 6.98
C ALA A 208 8.00 -7.96 5.78
N ASN A 209 7.45 -7.84 4.56
CA ASN A 209 8.17 -7.75 3.27
C ASN A 209 9.06 -8.96 2.92
N ARG A 210 8.85 -10.12 3.56
CA ARG A 210 9.54 -11.40 3.27
C ARG A 210 8.73 -12.22 2.24
N LEU A 211 8.55 -11.65 1.06
CA LEU A 211 7.66 -12.20 0.01
C LEU A 211 8.18 -13.53 -0.57
N GLU A 212 9.50 -13.72 -0.62
CA GLU A 212 10.12 -14.99 -1.05
C GLU A 212 9.83 -16.13 -0.07
N GLU A 213 9.92 -15.88 1.23
CA GLU A 213 9.54 -16.89 2.23
C GLU A 213 8.03 -17.18 2.20
N ALA A 214 7.21 -16.13 2.01
CA ALA A 214 5.76 -16.25 1.99
C ALA A 214 5.27 -17.10 0.81
N ILE A 215 5.83 -16.90 -0.40
CA ILE A 215 5.43 -17.65 -1.59
C ILE A 215 5.76 -19.13 -1.44
N VAL A 216 6.97 -19.49 -0.97
CA VAL A 216 7.40 -20.89 -0.83
C VAL A 216 6.47 -21.64 0.12
N ARG A 217 6.11 -21.02 1.24
CA ARG A 217 5.19 -21.59 2.23
C ARG A 217 3.78 -21.78 1.68
N LEU A 218 3.27 -20.81 0.91
CA LEU A 218 1.91 -20.87 0.35
C LEU A 218 1.81 -21.80 -0.85
N GLU A 219 2.85 -21.91 -1.69
CA GLU A 219 2.91 -22.88 -2.78
C GLU A 219 2.90 -24.32 -2.22
N ALA A 220 3.72 -24.60 -1.20
CA ALA A 220 3.70 -25.89 -0.51
C ALA A 220 2.32 -26.19 0.11
N LEU A 221 1.71 -25.21 0.78
CA LEU A 221 0.39 -25.39 1.38
C LEU A 221 -0.72 -25.61 0.34
N ALA A 222 -0.67 -24.90 -0.79
CA ALA A 222 -1.63 -25.07 -1.88
C ALA A 222 -1.47 -26.44 -2.57
N ALA A 223 -0.24 -26.96 -2.66
CA ALA A 223 0.03 -28.31 -3.15
C ALA A 223 -0.48 -29.39 -2.18
N ASP A 224 -0.25 -29.24 -0.88
CA ASP A 224 -0.75 -30.15 0.17
C ASP A 224 -2.29 -30.16 0.26
N HIS A 225 -2.92 -29.02 -0.01
CA HIS A 225 -4.36 -28.80 0.13
C HIS A 225 -4.97 -28.09 -1.09
N PRO A 226 -5.08 -28.73 -2.26
CA PRO A 226 -5.53 -28.08 -3.51
C PRO A 226 -6.95 -27.50 -3.46
N LYS A 227 -7.78 -27.98 -2.53
CA LYS A 227 -9.15 -27.50 -2.30
C LYS A 227 -9.25 -26.34 -1.31
N SER A 228 -8.14 -25.88 -0.74
CA SER A 228 -8.16 -24.77 0.23
C SER A 228 -8.25 -23.42 -0.48
N GLY A 229 -9.47 -22.90 -0.62
CA GLY A 229 -9.70 -21.56 -1.19
C GLY A 229 -8.94 -20.45 -0.45
N ALA A 230 -8.76 -20.59 0.87
CA ALA A 230 -8.00 -19.63 1.67
C ALA A 230 -6.49 -19.63 1.33
N ALA A 231 -5.89 -20.80 1.11
CA ALA A 231 -4.50 -20.93 0.68
C ALA A 231 -4.32 -20.37 -0.74
N THR A 232 -5.19 -20.72 -1.68
CA THR A 232 -5.18 -20.22 -3.06
C THR A 232 -5.30 -18.69 -3.12
N ARG A 233 -6.25 -18.11 -2.37
CA ARG A 233 -6.41 -16.65 -2.27
C ARG A 233 -5.17 -15.97 -1.68
N SER A 234 -4.59 -16.55 -0.65
CA SER A 234 -3.37 -16.00 0.00
C SER A 234 -2.18 -16.07 -0.94
N LEU A 235 -2.00 -17.17 -1.67
CA LEU A 235 -0.97 -17.31 -2.71
C LEU A 235 -1.15 -16.28 -3.84
N ALA A 236 -2.38 -16.10 -4.33
CA ALA A 236 -2.69 -15.07 -5.32
C ALA A 236 -2.41 -13.65 -4.80
N THR A 237 -2.62 -13.41 -3.51
CA THR A 237 -2.27 -12.13 -2.87
C THR A 237 -0.75 -11.90 -2.86
N ILE A 238 0.04 -12.94 -2.57
CA ILE A 238 1.51 -12.85 -2.67
C ILE A 238 1.94 -12.66 -4.13
N TYR A 239 1.41 -13.40 -5.10
CA TYR A 239 1.69 -13.18 -6.52
C TYR A 239 1.43 -11.72 -6.93
N ARG A 240 0.29 -11.15 -6.51
CA ARG A 240 -0.02 -9.73 -6.73
C ARG A 240 1.04 -8.80 -6.13
N TRP A 241 1.47 -9.02 -4.89
CA TRP A 241 2.49 -8.19 -4.24
C TRP A 241 3.88 -8.32 -4.89
N ARG A 242 4.16 -9.46 -5.54
CA ARG A 242 5.38 -9.67 -6.34
C ARG A 242 5.31 -9.04 -7.74
N GLY A 243 4.17 -8.47 -8.12
CA GLY A 243 3.92 -7.85 -9.43
C GLY A 243 3.29 -8.78 -10.47
N TRP A 244 2.88 -9.99 -10.09
CA TRP A 244 2.34 -11.00 -11.00
C TRP A 244 0.81 -11.05 -10.97
N SER A 245 0.16 -9.93 -11.30
CA SER A 245 -1.29 -9.79 -11.18
C SER A 245 -2.08 -10.63 -12.19
N ARG A 246 -1.52 -10.99 -13.36
CA ARG A 246 -2.18 -11.91 -14.30
C ARG A 246 -2.13 -13.33 -13.78
N ARG A 247 -0.94 -13.79 -13.35
CA ARG A 247 -0.78 -15.10 -12.71
C ARG A 247 -1.69 -15.25 -11.48
N ALA A 248 -1.82 -14.18 -10.69
CA ALA A 248 -2.75 -14.15 -9.55
C ALA A 248 -4.22 -14.25 -9.98
N LEU A 249 -4.62 -13.57 -11.07
CA LEU A 249 -5.99 -13.63 -11.59
C LEU A 249 -6.32 -15.03 -12.11
N GLU A 250 -5.45 -15.62 -12.93
CA GLU A 250 -5.58 -16.99 -13.45
C GLU A 250 -5.72 -18.01 -12.30
N LEU A 251 -4.97 -17.82 -11.21
CA LEU A 251 -5.02 -18.71 -10.05
C LEU A 251 -6.40 -18.68 -9.35
N ILE A 252 -7.07 -17.53 -9.28
CA ILE A 252 -8.35 -17.39 -8.56
C ILE A 252 -9.59 -17.61 -9.43
N GLU A 253 -9.46 -17.60 -10.76
CA GLU A 253 -10.59 -17.80 -11.69
C GLU A 253 -11.40 -19.08 -11.41
N PRO A 254 -10.78 -20.27 -11.22
CA PRO A 254 -11.53 -21.48 -10.89
C PRO A 254 -12.24 -21.39 -9.52
N LEU A 255 -11.66 -20.66 -8.58
CA LEU A 255 -12.22 -20.48 -7.24
C LEU A 255 -13.43 -19.54 -7.28
N LEU A 256 -13.39 -18.48 -8.08
CA LEU A 256 -14.52 -17.58 -8.31
C LEU A 256 -15.73 -18.30 -8.91
N ALA A 257 -15.51 -19.27 -9.80
CA ALA A 257 -16.57 -20.09 -10.38
C ALA A 257 -17.25 -21.03 -9.35
N GLN A 258 -16.51 -21.45 -8.32
CA GLN A 258 -17.00 -22.35 -7.28
C GLN A 258 -17.56 -21.63 -6.05
N THR A 259 -17.15 -20.38 -5.82
CA THR A 259 -17.48 -19.62 -4.61
C THR A 259 -17.83 -18.18 -4.97
N THR A 260 -19.09 -17.95 -5.31
CA THR A 260 -19.59 -16.63 -5.74
C THR A 260 -19.85 -15.65 -4.59
N GLU A 261 -20.04 -16.14 -3.37
CA GLU A 261 -20.42 -15.31 -2.20
C GLU A 261 -19.24 -14.84 -1.34
N SER A 262 -17.99 -15.23 -1.64
CA SER A 262 -16.83 -14.83 -0.81
C SER A 262 -16.45 -13.36 -1.01
N THR A 263 -16.77 -12.51 -0.03
CA THR A 263 -16.40 -11.07 0.00
C THR A 263 -14.90 -10.86 -0.20
N ASP A 264 -14.08 -11.56 0.56
CA ASP A 264 -12.62 -11.51 0.52
C ASP A 264 -12.04 -11.84 -0.86
N LEU A 265 -12.57 -12.88 -1.51
CA LEU A 265 -12.13 -13.28 -2.84
C LEU A 265 -12.55 -12.26 -3.89
N ARG A 266 -13.76 -11.70 -3.79
CA ARG A 266 -14.24 -10.63 -4.68
C ARG A 266 -13.46 -9.34 -4.51
N LEU A 267 -13.03 -8.99 -3.30
CA LEU A 267 -12.12 -7.86 -3.06
C LEU A 267 -10.76 -8.07 -3.73
N LEU A 268 -10.16 -9.26 -3.60
CA LEU A 268 -8.93 -9.59 -4.31
C LEU A 268 -9.12 -9.53 -5.83
N HIS A 269 -10.23 -10.06 -6.35
CA HIS A 269 -10.55 -10.00 -7.77
C HIS A 269 -10.64 -8.55 -8.27
N ALA A 270 -11.35 -7.67 -7.55
CA ALA A 270 -11.41 -6.25 -7.90
C ALA A 270 -10.02 -5.58 -7.85
N ALA A 271 -9.18 -5.93 -6.88
CA ALA A 271 -7.81 -5.40 -6.79
C ALA A 271 -6.95 -5.84 -7.98
N LEU A 272 -7.02 -7.11 -8.40
CA LEU A 272 -6.31 -7.63 -9.56
C LEU A 272 -6.78 -6.99 -10.86
N LEU A 273 -8.10 -6.86 -11.04
CA LEU A 273 -8.67 -6.15 -12.20
C LEU A 273 -8.20 -4.70 -12.27
N ARG A 274 -8.08 -4.01 -11.12
CA ARG A 274 -7.55 -2.66 -11.05
C ARG A 274 -6.08 -2.60 -11.46
N ASP A 275 -5.24 -3.51 -10.97
CA ASP A 275 -3.82 -3.58 -11.34
C ASP A 275 -3.65 -3.82 -12.86
N LEU A 276 -4.55 -4.61 -13.46
CA LEU A 276 -4.58 -4.90 -14.89
C LEU A 276 -5.26 -3.81 -15.74
N GLY A 277 -5.74 -2.72 -15.13
CA GLY A 277 -6.43 -1.63 -15.82
C GLY A 277 -7.83 -1.97 -16.33
N ARG A 278 -8.47 -3.03 -15.80
CA ARG A 278 -9.88 -3.41 -16.03
C ARG A 278 -10.81 -2.66 -15.06
N TYR A 279 -10.67 -1.34 -15.03
CA TYR A 279 -11.29 -0.46 -14.02
C TYR A 279 -12.80 -0.56 -13.94
N ARG A 280 -13.50 -0.64 -15.07
CA ARG A 280 -14.98 -0.73 -15.09
C ARG A 280 -15.48 -2.00 -14.39
N GLU A 281 -14.78 -3.12 -14.56
CA GLU A 281 -15.14 -4.39 -13.93
C GLU A 281 -14.83 -4.36 -12.44
N ALA A 282 -13.66 -3.85 -12.05
CA ALA A 282 -13.30 -3.64 -10.66
C ALA A 282 -14.33 -2.76 -9.92
N GLY A 283 -14.73 -1.64 -10.54
CA GLY A 283 -15.70 -0.71 -9.97
C GLY A 283 -17.05 -1.34 -9.68
N ARG A 284 -17.60 -2.13 -10.63
CA ARG A 284 -18.88 -2.84 -10.44
C ARG A 284 -18.82 -3.85 -9.29
N ILE A 285 -17.69 -4.55 -9.12
CA ILE A 285 -17.52 -5.49 -8.02
C ILE A 285 -17.53 -4.74 -6.69
N LEU A 286 -16.77 -3.65 -6.59
CA LEU A 286 -16.66 -2.86 -5.36
C LEU A 286 -17.97 -2.17 -4.99
N GLU A 287 -18.70 -1.63 -5.97
CA GLU A 287 -20.04 -1.05 -5.79
C GLU A 287 -21.02 -2.10 -5.25
N SER A 288 -21.12 -3.25 -5.91
CA SER A 288 -21.98 -4.36 -5.48
C SER A 288 -21.60 -4.87 -4.08
N LEU A 289 -20.31 -4.96 -3.76
CA LEU A 289 -19.86 -5.34 -2.43
C LEU A 289 -20.28 -4.30 -1.39
N TYR A 290 -20.13 -3.01 -1.69
CA TYR A 290 -20.49 -1.93 -0.77
C TYR A 290 -22.00 -1.88 -0.51
N GLU A 291 -22.83 -2.09 -1.54
CA GLU A 291 -24.29 -2.18 -1.40
C GLU A 291 -24.73 -3.36 -0.53
N THR A 292 -24.07 -4.51 -0.67
CA THR A 292 -24.47 -5.76 0.02
C THR A 292 -23.83 -5.94 1.39
N HIS A 293 -22.64 -5.35 1.61
CA HIS A 293 -21.86 -5.48 2.84
C HIS A 293 -21.36 -4.10 3.35
N PRO A 294 -22.25 -3.10 3.52
CA PRO A 294 -21.86 -1.72 3.83
C PRO A 294 -21.15 -1.56 5.19
N GLN A 295 -21.31 -2.51 6.10
CA GLN A 295 -20.67 -2.53 7.43
C GLN A 295 -19.28 -3.19 7.41
N ASP A 296 -18.87 -3.85 6.31
CA ASP A 296 -17.54 -4.45 6.21
C ASP A 296 -16.46 -3.38 6.05
N ARG A 297 -15.55 -3.27 7.02
CA ARG A 297 -14.44 -2.30 6.97
C ARG A 297 -13.53 -2.51 5.76
N HIS A 298 -13.32 -3.74 5.30
CA HIS A 298 -12.53 -4.00 4.09
C HIS A 298 -13.23 -3.51 2.84
N VAL A 299 -14.56 -3.71 2.78
CA VAL A 299 -15.36 -3.21 1.67
C VAL A 299 -15.45 -1.69 1.71
N GLN A 300 -15.68 -1.09 2.88
CA GLN A 300 -15.64 0.36 3.08
C GLN A 300 -14.30 0.94 2.64
N ARG A 301 -13.18 0.33 3.02
CA ARG A 301 -11.84 0.77 2.61
C ARG A 301 -11.61 0.61 1.12
N GLY A 302 -11.92 -0.56 0.56
CA GLY A 302 -11.79 -0.83 -0.88
C GLY A 302 -12.66 0.11 -1.72
N TRP A 303 -13.85 0.43 -1.23
CA TRP A 303 -14.75 1.41 -1.82
C TRP A 303 -14.23 2.84 -1.69
N ALA A 304 -13.75 3.25 -0.51
CA ALA A 304 -13.14 4.57 -0.30
C ALA A 304 -11.92 4.78 -1.21
N ASP A 305 -11.04 3.77 -1.29
CA ASP A 305 -9.90 3.75 -2.21
C ASP A 305 -10.36 3.88 -3.67
N TRP A 306 -11.43 3.19 -4.08
CA TRP A 306 -11.99 3.30 -5.42
C TRP A 306 -12.55 4.69 -5.72
N ARG A 307 -13.29 5.26 -4.76
CA ARG A 307 -13.92 6.60 -4.84
C ARG A 307 -12.90 7.74 -4.91
N THR A 308 -11.62 7.50 -4.62
CA THR A 308 -10.55 8.47 -4.93
C THR A 308 -10.50 8.85 -6.41
N ARG A 309 -10.99 7.96 -7.29
CA ARG A 309 -11.09 8.22 -8.73
C ARG A 309 -12.14 9.27 -9.07
N ASP A 310 -13.09 9.51 -8.16
CA ASP A 310 -14.16 10.49 -8.35
C ASP A 310 -13.80 11.86 -7.74
N ARG A 311 -12.53 12.05 -7.37
CA ARG A 311 -12.01 13.22 -6.67
C ARG A 311 -10.87 13.89 -7.43
N TRP A 312 -10.59 15.13 -7.08
CA TRP A 312 -9.46 15.86 -7.63
C TRP A 312 -8.17 15.35 -7.00
N SER A 313 -7.08 15.33 -7.77
CA SER A 313 -5.76 14.97 -7.24
C SER A 313 -4.74 16.04 -7.57
N TYR A 314 -3.87 16.29 -6.61
CA TYR A 314 -2.81 17.28 -6.69
C TYR A 314 -1.46 16.60 -6.50
N TRP A 315 -0.49 17.04 -7.29
CA TRP A 315 0.92 16.70 -7.10
C TRP A 315 1.75 17.95 -7.38
N SER A 316 2.75 18.21 -6.55
CA SER A 316 3.79 19.19 -6.84
C SER A 316 5.15 18.74 -6.35
N HIS A 317 6.16 19.29 -6.98
CA HIS A 317 7.56 19.10 -6.65
C HIS A 317 8.30 20.42 -6.87
N GLY A 318 8.92 20.91 -5.81
CA GLY A 318 9.83 22.05 -5.83
C GLY A 318 11.26 21.60 -5.54
N GLU A 319 12.21 22.22 -6.23
CA GLU A 319 13.65 22.04 -6.03
C GLU A 319 14.33 23.41 -6.00
N TYR A 320 15.34 23.55 -5.18
CA TYR A 320 16.25 24.69 -5.13
C TYR A 320 17.68 24.19 -4.97
N GLY A 321 18.61 24.74 -5.74
CA GLY A 321 20.01 24.34 -5.71
C GLY A 321 20.97 25.53 -5.77
N GLU A 322 22.14 25.35 -5.16
CA GLU A 322 23.31 26.20 -5.36
C GLU A 322 24.48 25.34 -5.84
N SER A 323 25.25 25.86 -6.79
CA SER A 323 26.37 25.17 -7.44
C SER A 323 27.64 26.02 -7.38
N ASP A 324 28.78 25.38 -7.15
CA ASP A 324 30.10 26.02 -7.22
C ASP A 324 30.62 26.15 -8.67
N GLY A 325 29.94 25.53 -9.63
CA GLY A 325 30.19 25.61 -11.07
C GLY A 325 28.96 26.05 -11.87
N VAL A 326 29.17 26.34 -13.15
CA VAL A 326 28.21 26.99 -14.05
C VAL A 326 28.12 26.37 -15.46
N ARG A 327 28.70 25.17 -15.66
CA ARG A 327 28.71 24.46 -16.95
C ARG A 327 27.34 23.89 -17.26
N GLU A 328 26.83 23.06 -16.36
CA GLU A 328 25.53 22.40 -16.47
C GLU A 328 24.47 23.11 -15.62
N PHE A 329 24.79 23.34 -14.34
CA PHE A 329 23.90 24.01 -13.41
C PHE A 329 24.10 25.53 -13.46
N GLY A 330 23.08 26.30 -13.12
CA GLY A 330 23.30 27.70 -12.74
C GLY A 330 23.97 27.77 -11.38
N SER A 331 24.65 28.88 -11.09
CA SER A 331 25.18 29.19 -9.75
C SER A 331 24.09 29.10 -8.66
N ARG A 332 22.87 29.46 -9.04
CA ARG A 332 21.63 29.15 -8.34
C ARG A 332 20.58 28.71 -9.34
N ASP A 333 19.73 27.80 -8.94
CA ASP A 333 18.59 27.40 -9.73
C ASP A 333 17.42 26.93 -8.87
N ARG A 334 16.25 26.96 -9.49
CA ARG A 334 15.00 26.55 -8.88
C ARG A 334 14.11 25.92 -9.93
N ALA A 335 13.41 24.87 -9.55
CA ALA A 335 12.40 24.24 -10.38
C ALA A 335 11.11 24.04 -9.57
N TRP A 336 9.97 24.24 -10.22
CA TRP A 336 8.67 23.94 -9.64
C TRP A 336 7.79 23.25 -10.68
N ARG A 337 7.31 22.06 -10.36
CA ARG A 337 6.40 21.28 -11.19
C ARG A 337 5.12 21.04 -10.41
N MET A 338 3.98 21.26 -11.05
CA MET A 338 2.65 21.05 -10.47
C MET A 338 1.76 20.32 -11.48
N ARG A 339 0.95 19.39 -10.99
CA ARG A 339 -0.13 18.75 -11.73
C ARG A 339 -1.41 18.74 -10.89
N LEU A 340 -2.50 19.23 -11.46
CA LEU A 340 -3.85 19.12 -10.93
C LEU A 340 -4.67 18.25 -11.88
N SER A 341 -5.13 17.09 -11.42
CA SER A 341 -5.91 16.16 -12.23
C SER A 341 -7.36 16.12 -11.76
N ALA A 342 -8.28 16.16 -12.71
CA ALA A 342 -9.71 16.04 -12.47
C ALA A 342 -10.10 14.59 -12.08
N PRO A 343 -11.34 14.37 -11.62
CA PRO A 343 -11.91 13.02 -11.52
C PRO A 343 -11.83 12.23 -12.84
N TRP A 344 -11.82 10.90 -12.72
CA TRP A 344 -11.84 10.00 -13.86
C TRP A 344 -13.21 9.98 -14.54
N VAL A 345 -13.24 10.16 -15.86
CA VAL A 345 -14.45 10.10 -16.69
C VAL A 345 -14.54 8.73 -17.37
N GLY A 346 -15.72 8.09 -17.28
CA GLY A 346 -15.99 6.81 -17.94
C GLY A 346 -15.08 5.65 -17.52
N SER A 347 -14.47 5.75 -16.33
CA SER A 347 -13.47 4.84 -15.75
C SER A 347 -12.08 4.81 -16.43
N TYR A 348 -11.86 5.56 -17.52
CA TYR A 348 -10.63 5.42 -18.32
C TYR A 348 -9.91 6.73 -18.62
N LEU A 349 -10.60 7.87 -18.61
CA LEU A 349 -10.04 9.15 -19.01
C LEU A 349 -9.84 10.07 -17.80
N GLN A 350 -8.74 10.81 -17.74
CA GLN A 350 -8.49 11.80 -16.69
C GLN A 350 -7.87 13.07 -17.28
N PRO A 351 -8.67 14.13 -17.46
CA PRO A 351 -8.15 15.45 -17.80
C PRO A 351 -7.27 16.00 -16.67
N TYR A 352 -6.24 16.78 -17.01
CA TYR A 352 -5.39 17.44 -16.03
C TYR A 352 -4.80 18.76 -16.56
N LEU A 353 -4.41 19.61 -15.62
CA LEU A 353 -3.62 20.81 -15.83
C LEU A 353 -2.22 20.57 -15.27
N ARG A 354 -1.20 21.01 -15.99
CA ARG A 354 0.20 20.99 -15.58
C ARG A 354 0.81 22.39 -15.65
N SER A 355 1.65 22.72 -14.68
CA SER A 355 2.50 23.91 -14.70
C SER A 355 3.91 23.50 -14.36
N GLU A 356 4.86 24.07 -15.09
CA GLU A 356 6.28 23.81 -14.91
C GLU A 356 7.04 25.13 -15.01
N TYR A 357 7.94 25.32 -14.06
CA TYR A 357 8.75 26.50 -13.93
C TYR A 357 10.19 26.08 -13.65
N SER A 358 11.15 26.73 -14.28
CA SER A 358 12.58 26.55 -14.02
C SER A 358 13.31 27.87 -14.22
N HIS A 359 14.27 28.14 -13.37
CA HIS A 359 15.09 29.35 -13.43
C HIS A 359 16.49 29.01 -12.97
N ALA A 360 17.49 29.58 -13.64
CA ALA A 360 18.90 29.40 -13.30
C ALA A 360 19.69 30.68 -13.60
N THR A 361 20.72 30.95 -12.79
CA THR A 361 21.62 32.10 -12.97
C THR A 361 22.99 31.66 -13.50
N PHE A 362 23.35 32.13 -14.69
CA PHE A 362 24.63 31.90 -15.37
C PHE A 362 25.48 33.18 -15.43
N PRO A 363 26.79 33.11 -15.74
CA PRO A 363 27.64 34.30 -15.87
C PRO A 363 27.15 35.31 -16.91
N GLU A 364 26.55 34.83 -18.00
CA GLU A 364 25.98 35.66 -19.07
C GLU A 364 24.60 36.24 -18.75
N GLY A 365 23.93 35.79 -17.69
CA GLY A 365 22.60 36.25 -17.29
C GLY A 365 21.70 35.16 -16.71
N GLU A 366 20.44 35.50 -16.50
CA GLU A 366 19.42 34.57 -16.02
C GLU A 366 18.72 33.87 -17.17
N ALA A 367 18.47 32.57 -17.03
CA ALA A 367 17.63 31.80 -17.92
C ALA A 367 16.36 31.35 -17.16
N GLU A 368 15.20 31.55 -17.77
CA GLU A 368 13.91 31.21 -17.21
C GLU A 368 13.09 30.41 -18.23
N TYR A 369 12.33 29.45 -17.71
CA TYR A 369 11.41 28.62 -18.45
C TYR A 369 10.12 28.47 -17.66
N ASP A 370 8.99 28.78 -18.30
CA ASP A 370 7.67 28.70 -17.69
C ASP A 370 6.68 28.12 -18.70
N ARG A 371 6.05 27.00 -18.35
CA ARG A 371 5.11 26.25 -19.20
C ARG A 371 3.81 25.99 -18.46
N ILE A 372 2.72 26.10 -19.20
CA ILE A 372 1.41 25.59 -18.79
C ILE A 372 0.91 24.58 -19.81
N GLY A 373 0.32 23.49 -19.34
CA GLY A 373 -0.15 22.38 -20.17
C GLY A 373 -1.53 21.88 -19.76
N LEU A 374 -2.32 21.50 -20.75
CA LEU A 374 -3.58 20.79 -20.59
C LEU A 374 -3.42 19.41 -21.22
N GLY A 375 -3.72 18.38 -20.45
CA GLY A 375 -3.56 17.02 -20.93
C GLY A 375 -4.66 16.08 -20.52
N LEU A 376 -4.57 14.87 -21.09
CA LEU A 376 -5.51 13.79 -20.93
C LEU A 376 -4.73 12.49 -20.71
N ASP A 377 -4.96 11.85 -19.57
CA ASP A 377 -4.53 10.47 -19.32
C ASP A 377 -5.65 9.52 -19.77
N TYR A 378 -5.30 8.48 -20.51
CA TYR A 378 -6.17 7.33 -20.80
C TYR A 378 -5.55 6.06 -20.21
N ARG A 379 -6.33 5.23 -19.52
CA ARG A 379 -5.87 3.95 -18.95
C ARG A 379 -6.87 2.84 -19.15
N ARG A 380 -6.48 1.74 -19.80
CA ARG A 380 -7.30 0.54 -19.97
C ARG A 380 -6.45 -0.69 -20.28
N ALA A 381 -6.73 -1.81 -19.63
CA ALA A 381 -6.19 -3.14 -19.96
C ALA A 381 -4.66 -3.16 -20.19
N GLY A 382 -3.89 -2.59 -19.25
CA GLY A 382 -2.42 -2.49 -19.36
C GLY A 382 -1.88 -1.39 -20.28
N HIS A 383 -2.73 -0.66 -21.02
CA HIS A 383 -2.32 0.53 -21.78
C HIS A 383 -2.53 1.80 -20.97
N ARG A 384 -1.51 2.65 -20.92
CA ARG A 384 -1.59 4.03 -20.45
C ARG A 384 -1.14 4.96 -21.57
N VAL A 385 -2.00 5.89 -21.97
CA VAL A 385 -1.66 6.92 -22.95
C VAL A 385 -1.76 8.27 -22.28
N ASN A 386 -0.77 9.13 -22.49
CA ASN A 386 -0.75 10.50 -22.02
C ASN A 386 -0.62 11.40 -23.24
N LEU A 387 -1.53 12.36 -23.37
CA LEU A 387 -1.46 13.41 -24.37
C LEU A 387 -1.50 14.75 -23.64
N GLU A 388 -0.61 15.67 -23.99
CA GLU A 388 -0.58 17.01 -23.42
C GLU A 388 -0.32 18.04 -24.49
N PHE A 389 -1.16 19.07 -24.53
CA PHE A 389 -0.88 20.29 -25.26
C PHE A 389 -0.39 21.33 -24.27
N HIS A 390 0.72 21.97 -24.59
CA HIS A 390 1.33 22.94 -23.68
C HIS A 390 1.79 24.18 -24.43
N ARG A 391 1.98 25.26 -23.68
CA ARG A 391 2.52 26.51 -24.20
C ARG A 391 3.46 27.12 -23.18
N ASN A 392 4.58 27.66 -23.65
CA ASN A 392 5.50 28.39 -22.81
C ASN A 392 4.94 29.81 -22.58
N ARG A 393 4.95 30.29 -21.33
CA ARG A 393 4.48 31.63 -20.93
C ARG A 393 5.61 32.66 -20.89
N ARG A 394 6.85 32.21 -20.73
CA ARG A 394 8.09 33.00 -20.77
C ARG A 394 9.17 32.19 -21.50
N GLY A 395 10.02 32.87 -22.27
CA GLY A 395 10.96 32.27 -23.23
C GLY A 395 10.44 32.37 -24.67
N ALA A 396 10.68 31.33 -25.49
CA ALA A 396 10.11 31.23 -26.85
C ALA A 396 8.61 30.91 -26.79
N ASP A 397 7.78 31.78 -27.39
CA ASP A 397 6.30 31.70 -27.38
C ASP A 397 5.80 30.59 -28.32
N GLU A 398 5.91 29.35 -27.87
CA GLU A 398 5.68 28.16 -28.69
C GLU A 398 4.70 27.20 -28.03
N ALA A 399 3.73 26.73 -28.83
CA ALA A 399 2.80 25.68 -28.45
C ALA A 399 3.38 24.32 -28.84
N GLY A 400 3.25 23.35 -27.96
CA GLY A 400 3.83 22.02 -28.10
C GLY A 400 2.89 20.88 -27.75
N LEU A 401 3.36 19.69 -28.07
CA LEU A 401 2.69 18.43 -27.81
C LEU A 401 3.65 17.48 -27.09
N THR A 402 3.14 16.85 -26.03
CA THR A 402 3.74 15.65 -25.45
C THR A 402 2.78 14.48 -25.67
N ALA A 403 3.31 13.37 -26.16
CA ALA A 403 2.58 12.12 -26.30
C ALA A 403 3.41 10.99 -25.69
N ALA A 404 2.82 10.19 -24.82
CA ALA A 404 3.46 9.01 -24.25
C ALA A 404 2.52 7.81 -24.25
N TRP A 405 3.07 6.61 -24.43
CA TRP A 405 2.36 5.35 -24.37
C TRP A 405 3.16 4.32 -23.56
N ASP A 406 2.60 3.90 -22.42
CA ASP A 406 3.07 2.74 -21.68
C ASP A 406 2.16 1.54 -21.97
N TRP A 407 2.75 0.38 -22.16
CA TRP A 407 2.06 -0.88 -22.36
C TRP A 407 2.65 -1.97 -21.49
N GLN A 408 1.84 -2.55 -20.62
CA GLN A 408 2.16 -3.75 -19.88
C GLN A 408 1.82 -4.98 -20.77
N LEU A 409 2.84 -5.66 -21.31
CA LEU A 409 2.65 -6.80 -22.21
C LEU A 409 2.22 -8.04 -21.45
N ASP A 410 2.86 -8.33 -20.32
CA ASP A 410 2.57 -9.42 -19.36
C ASP A 410 2.97 -9.01 -17.94
N ASP A 411 3.09 -9.94 -16.99
CA ASP A 411 3.50 -9.61 -15.62
C ASP A 411 4.98 -9.19 -15.51
N GLN A 412 5.80 -9.46 -16.52
CA GLN A 412 7.25 -9.24 -16.51
C GLN A 412 7.68 -8.16 -17.50
N TRP A 413 7.01 -8.02 -18.64
CA TRP A 413 7.44 -7.14 -19.72
C TRP A 413 6.55 -5.92 -19.87
N SER A 414 7.19 -4.75 -19.99
CA SER A 414 6.53 -3.53 -20.41
C SER A 414 7.34 -2.72 -21.40
N LEU A 415 6.62 -1.97 -22.24
CA LEU A 415 7.14 -1.05 -23.22
C LEU A 415 6.68 0.36 -22.86
N ALA A 416 7.55 1.35 -23.01
CA ALA A 416 7.21 2.75 -22.88
C ALA A 416 7.77 3.53 -24.08
N THR A 417 6.97 4.42 -24.65
CA THR A 417 7.42 5.39 -25.67
C THR A 417 6.95 6.78 -25.29
N ARG A 418 7.74 7.80 -25.62
CA ARG A 418 7.40 9.20 -25.39
C ARG A 418 8.00 10.09 -26.46
N TYR A 419 7.23 11.08 -26.86
CA TYR A 419 7.62 12.12 -27.79
C TYR A 419 7.23 13.49 -27.22
N GLU A 420 8.13 14.45 -27.32
CA GLU A 420 7.94 15.83 -26.92
C GLU A 420 8.37 16.73 -28.07
N SER A 421 7.47 17.55 -28.62
CA SER A 421 7.83 18.49 -29.67
C SER A 421 8.67 19.67 -29.14
N PHE A 422 8.49 20.02 -27.86
CA PHE A 422 9.30 21.00 -27.14
C PHE A 422 9.76 20.38 -25.83
N SER A 423 10.93 19.74 -25.85
CA SER A 423 11.38 18.93 -24.72
C SER A 423 11.94 19.75 -23.58
N THR A 424 11.58 19.38 -22.35
CA THR A 424 12.16 19.97 -21.13
C THR A 424 13.62 19.58 -20.93
N ASP A 425 14.11 18.59 -21.68
CA ASP A 425 15.50 18.12 -21.62
C ASP A 425 16.47 18.97 -22.46
N VAL A 426 15.96 19.94 -23.23
CA VAL A 426 16.82 20.97 -23.84
C VAL A 426 17.42 21.81 -22.70
N PRO A 427 18.76 21.92 -22.59
CA PRO A 427 19.41 22.62 -21.49
C PRO A 427 18.86 24.04 -21.29
N LEU A 428 18.60 24.42 -20.04
CA LEU A 428 18.01 25.73 -19.73
C LEU A 428 18.89 26.89 -20.24
N ARG A 429 20.22 26.70 -20.21
CA ARG A 429 21.20 27.62 -20.79
C ARG A 429 21.03 27.82 -22.30
N ALA A 430 20.74 26.75 -23.05
CA ALA A 430 20.42 26.81 -24.47
C ALA A 430 19.11 27.58 -24.72
N ARG A 431 18.09 27.33 -23.88
CA ARG A 431 16.79 28.03 -23.96
C ARG A 431 16.89 29.52 -23.72
N GLY A 432 17.78 29.95 -22.81
CA GLY A 432 18.07 31.37 -22.59
C GLY A 432 18.57 32.10 -23.84
N GLN A 433 19.01 31.37 -24.86
CA GLN A 433 19.46 31.89 -26.15
C GLN A 433 18.47 31.66 -27.30
N GLY A 434 17.23 31.26 -26.96
CA GLY A 434 16.19 31.01 -27.95
C GLY A 434 16.33 29.66 -28.67
N LEU A 435 17.14 28.73 -28.16
CA LEU A 435 17.18 27.36 -28.67
C LEU A 435 16.07 26.51 -28.05
N ASP A 436 15.49 25.67 -28.89
CA ASP A 436 14.41 24.74 -28.57
C ASP A 436 14.74 23.37 -29.18
N GLY A 437 13.83 22.40 -29.07
CA GLY A 437 14.12 21.07 -29.54
C GLY A 437 13.07 20.05 -29.16
N TRP A 438 13.07 18.93 -29.88
CA TRP A 438 12.18 17.80 -29.66
C TRP A 438 12.95 16.60 -29.15
N LYS A 439 12.25 15.73 -28.41
CA LYS A 439 12.81 14.48 -27.90
C LYS A 439 11.89 13.33 -28.20
N THR A 440 12.48 12.21 -28.61
CA THR A 440 11.80 10.91 -28.68
C THR A 440 12.55 9.89 -27.84
N GLU A 441 11.82 9.03 -27.14
CA GLU A 441 12.38 7.97 -26.32
C GLU A 441 11.54 6.70 -26.39
N ALA A 442 12.21 5.56 -26.29
CA ALA A 442 11.61 4.25 -26.18
C ALA A 442 12.36 3.44 -25.12
N ALA A 443 11.63 2.66 -24.31
CA ALA A 443 12.22 1.81 -23.30
C ALA A 443 11.47 0.49 -23.17
N VAL A 444 12.22 -0.58 -22.92
CA VAL A 444 11.70 -1.89 -22.54
C VAL A 444 12.12 -2.16 -21.10
N ARG A 445 11.19 -2.67 -20.28
CA ARG A 445 11.46 -3.12 -18.93
C ARG A 445 11.14 -4.61 -18.82
N TRP A 446 12.05 -5.34 -18.21
CA TRP A 446 11.83 -6.70 -17.71
C TRP A 446 11.83 -6.67 -16.18
N GLN A 447 10.75 -7.14 -15.57
CA GLN A 447 10.56 -7.29 -14.14
C GLN A 447 10.53 -8.77 -13.82
N ALA A 448 11.59 -9.30 -13.19
CA ALA A 448 11.57 -10.70 -12.75
C ALA A 448 10.52 -10.87 -11.63
N HIS A 449 10.63 -10.02 -10.61
CA HIS A 449 9.79 -9.96 -9.41
C HIS A 449 10.09 -8.63 -8.67
N GLU A 450 9.42 -8.32 -7.58
CA GLU A 450 9.48 -7.04 -6.83
C GLU A 450 10.88 -6.53 -6.43
N SER A 451 11.89 -7.40 -6.44
CA SER A 451 13.25 -7.15 -5.98
C SER A 451 14.28 -7.17 -7.11
N LEU A 452 13.89 -7.39 -8.37
CA LEU A 452 14.80 -7.43 -9.51
C LEU A 452 14.12 -6.97 -10.80
N ASN A 453 14.69 -5.94 -11.44
CA ASN A 453 14.25 -5.45 -12.73
C ASN A 453 15.40 -4.90 -13.57
N LEU A 454 15.23 -4.98 -14.89
CA LEU A 454 16.14 -4.42 -15.88
C LEU A 454 15.36 -3.50 -16.81
N ARG A 455 15.88 -2.32 -17.08
CA ARG A 455 15.33 -1.38 -18.08
C ARG A 455 16.40 -1.05 -19.10
N LEU A 456 16.05 -1.15 -20.38
CA LEU A 456 16.82 -0.64 -21.50
C LEU A 456 16.06 0.51 -22.13
N GLY A 457 16.68 1.68 -22.21
CA GLY A 457 16.13 2.89 -22.82
C GLY A 457 17.02 3.42 -23.92
N VAL A 458 16.41 3.96 -24.96
CA VAL A 458 17.06 4.72 -26.02
C VAL A 458 16.34 6.05 -26.21
N SER A 459 17.08 7.11 -26.52
CA SER A 459 16.49 8.42 -26.78
C SER A 459 17.26 9.20 -27.83
N ARG A 460 16.55 10.08 -28.53
CA ARG A 460 17.12 11.11 -29.40
C ARG A 460 16.57 12.47 -28.99
N LEU A 461 17.45 13.42 -28.71
CA LEU A 461 17.15 14.83 -28.48
C LEU A 461 17.71 15.62 -29.67
N ALA A 462 16.86 16.32 -30.41
CA ALA A 462 17.30 17.21 -31.48
C ALA A 462 17.01 18.65 -31.10
N ILE A 463 18.02 19.51 -31.19
CA ILE A 463 17.99 20.92 -30.84
C ILE A 463 17.94 21.76 -32.12
N SER A 464 17.30 22.93 -32.07
CA SER A 464 17.08 23.79 -33.24
C SER A 464 18.36 24.38 -33.85
N ASP A 465 19.52 24.23 -33.20
CA ASP A 465 20.85 24.54 -33.75
C ASP A 465 21.42 23.43 -34.66
N GLY A 466 20.67 22.35 -34.90
CA GLY A 466 21.06 21.21 -35.74
C GLY A 466 21.79 20.09 -34.96
N ASN A 467 22.00 20.26 -33.65
CA ASN A 467 22.58 19.21 -32.83
C ASN A 467 21.57 18.08 -32.55
N GLU A 468 21.99 16.84 -32.78
CA GLU A 468 21.23 15.63 -32.47
C GLU A 468 22.04 14.79 -31.47
N ARG A 469 21.44 14.51 -30.32
CA ARG A 469 22.04 13.71 -29.26
C ARG A 469 21.30 12.39 -29.09
N ASP A 470 21.99 11.30 -29.44
CA ASP A 470 21.54 9.93 -29.23
C ASP A 470 22.06 9.42 -27.88
N ALA A 471 21.21 8.77 -27.09
CA ALA A 471 21.61 8.17 -25.82
C ALA A 471 21.00 6.78 -25.60
N VAL A 472 21.74 5.94 -24.87
CA VAL A 472 21.32 4.64 -24.38
C VAL A 472 21.48 4.62 -22.86
N LEU A 473 20.49 4.07 -22.16
CA LEU A 473 20.51 3.84 -20.72
C LEU A 473 20.14 2.40 -20.41
N VAL A 474 20.98 1.70 -19.64
CA VAL A 474 20.66 0.42 -19.03
C VAL A 474 20.61 0.60 -17.53
N SER A 475 19.47 0.29 -16.91
CA SER A 475 19.28 0.38 -15.46
C SER A 475 18.93 -1.00 -14.90
N LEU A 476 19.76 -1.53 -14.01
CA LEU A 476 19.50 -2.75 -13.24
C LEU A 476 19.13 -2.37 -11.81
N GLY A 477 17.88 -2.56 -11.43
CA GLY A 477 17.40 -2.37 -10.07
C GLY A 477 17.32 -3.69 -9.32
N HIS A 478 17.89 -3.73 -8.12
CA HIS A 478 17.80 -4.90 -7.23
C HIS A 478 17.61 -4.48 -5.77
N ARG A 479 17.02 -5.37 -4.95
CA ARG A 479 16.79 -5.13 -3.52
C ARG A 479 17.64 -6.07 -2.66
N PRO A 480 18.87 -5.68 -2.27
CA PRO A 480 19.75 -6.55 -1.49
C PRO A 480 19.27 -6.84 -0.07
N HIS A 481 18.48 -5.94 0.55
CA HIS A 481 17.99 -6.13 1.90
C HIS A 481 16.55 -5.63 2.04
N VAL A 482 15.71 -6.43 2.70
CA VAL A 482 14.33 -6.06 3.00
C VAL A 482 13.88 -6.69 4.31
N SER A 483 13.17 -5.90 5.11
CA SER A 483 12.51 -6.30 6.35
C SER A 483 11.25 -5.46 6.56
N ALA A 484 10.59 -5.63 7.70
CA ALA A 484 9.42 -4.86 8.06
C ALA A 484 9.66 -3.34 8.07
N HIS A 485 10.82 -2.92 8.59
CA HIS A 485 11.14 -1.51 8.81
C HIS A 485 12.28 -0.98 7.95
N HIS A 486 13.06 -1.85 7.32
CA HIS A 486 14.21 -1.45 6.51
C HIS A 486 14.09 -2.02 5.10
N THR A 487 14.21 -1.16 4.10
CA THR A 487 14.34 -1.56 2.70
C THR A 487 15.59 -0.92 2.13
N THR A 488 16.45 -1.72 1.50
CA THR A 488 17.62 -1.21 0.77
C THR A 488 17.48 -1.61 -0.68
N ASP A 489 17.37 -0.62 -1.55
CA ASP A 489 17.32 -0.77 -2.99
C ASP A 489 18.64 -0.28 -3.60
N GLY A 490 19.13 -0.99 -4.60
CA GLY A 490 20.33 -0.66 -5.37
C GLY A 490 19.99 -0.53 -6.85
N THR A 491 20.49 0.52 -7.49
CA THR A 491 20.35 0.74 -8.94
C THR A 491 21.71 0.90 -9.56
N LEU A 492 22.02 0.04 -10.54
CA LEU A 492 23.19 0.16 -11.41
C LEU A 492 22.76 0.79 -12.73
N ASP A 493 23.30 1.96 -13.05
CA ASP A 493 23.04 2.68 -14.29
C ASP A 493 24.28 2.68 -15.19
N LEU A 494 24.09 2.27 -16.44
CA LEU A 494 25.06 2.38 -17.53
C LEU A 494 24.48 3.32 -18.58
N TYR A 495 25.16 4.43 -18.83
CA TYR A 495 24.76 5.45 -19.79
C TYR A 495 25.84 5.63 -20.84
N ALA A 496 25.44 5.83 -22.09
CA ALA A 496 26.32 6.29 -23.15
C ALA A 496 25.54 7.19 -24.09
N ALA A 497 26.17 8.27 -24.55
CA ALA A 497 25.57 9.17 -25.51
C ALA A 497 26.61 9.75 -26.47
N ARG A 498 26.10 10.23 -27.61
CA ARG A 498 26.86 10.92 -28.64
C ARG A 498 26.04 12.08 -29.19
N ALA A 499 26.70 13.19 -29.45
CA ALA A 499 26.14 14.34 -30.13
C ALA A 499 26.63 14.41 -31.58
N SER A 500 25.82 14.93 -32.50
CA SER A 500 26.19 15.09 -33.91
C SER A 500 27.21 16.20 -34.13
N GLN A 501 27.27 17.18 -33.23
CA GLN A 501 28.22 18.28 -33.24
C GLN A 501 28.54 18.72 -31.80
N THR A 502 29.69 19.33 -31.58
CA THR A 502 29.93 20.12 -30.36
C THR A 502 28.89 21.24 -30.33
N GLY A 503 28.09 21.29 -29.29
CA GLY A 503 26.91 22.16 -29.23
C GLY A 503 27.27 23.65 -29.20
N GLY A 504 26.24 24.50 -29.13
CA GLY A 504 26.40 25.92 -28.82
C GLY A 504 26.92 26.18 -27.39
N PRO A 505 26.57 27.31 -26.75
CA PRO A 505 27.10 27.70 -25.43
C PRO A 505 26.46 26.97 -24.24
N TYR A 506 26.04 25.73 -24.44
CA TYR A 506 25.49 24.84 -23.43
C TYR A 506 26.33 23.58 -23.33
N TYR A 507 26.26 22.89 -22.20
CA TYR A 507 26.99 21.64 -22.02
C TYR A 507 26.45 20.56 -22.97
N ASN A 508 27.28 20.14 -23.93
CA ASN A 508 26.94 19.13 -24.93
C ASN A 508 28.21 18.35 -25.34
N PRO A 509 28.62 17.36 -24.53
CA PRO A 509 29.78 16.55 -24.83
C PRO A 509 29.56 15.77 -26.13
N GLU A 510 30.61 15.72 -26.97
CA GLU A 510 30.56 15.04 -28.26
C GLU A 510 30.29 13.54 -28.09
N GLU A 511 30.97 12.92 -27.13
CA GLU A 511 30.71 11.56 -26.65
C GLU A 511 30.97 11.50 -25.16
N ASP A 512 30.07 10.83 -24.44
CA ASP A 512 30.20 10.60 -23.01
C ASP A 512 29.55 9.29 -22.58
N ALA A 513 30.04 8.76 -21.47
CA ALA A 513 29.54 7.54 -20.87
C ALA A 513 29.63 7.62 -19.35
N SER A 514 28.72 6.94 -18.66
CA SER A 514 28.82 6.82 -17.21
C SER A 514 28.40 5.44 -16.72
N LEU A 515 29.02 5.06 -15.61
CA LEU A 515 28.66 3.92 -14.79
C LEU A 515 28.42 4.46 -13.38
N ALA A 516 27.22 4.31 -12.86
CA ALA A 516 26.86 4.74 -11.51
C ALA A 516 26.13 3.63 -10.76
N TYR A 517 26.38 3.54 -9.45
CA TYR A 517 25.61 2.71 -8.55
C TYR A 517 25.03 3.59 -7.44
N VAL A 518 23.72 3.51 -7.26
CA VAL A 518 22.97 4.28 -6.25
C VAL A 518 22.30 3.32 -5.28
N ILE A 519 22.56 3.50 -4.00
CA ILE A 519 21.89 2.81 -2.90
C ILE A 519 20.87 3.78 -2.29
N GLN A 520 19.65 3.30 -2.12
CA GLN A 520 18.59 3.95 -1.35
C GLN A 520 18.25 3.05 -0.15
N HIS A 521 18.37 3.58 1.06
CA HIS A 521 17.94 2.92 2.28
C HIS A 521 16.76 3.67 2.91
N ASP A 522 15.61 2.98 2.98
CA ASP A 522 14.39 3.46 3.62
C ASP A 522 14.25 2.82 5.00
N TRP A 523 14.20 3.65 6.03
CA TRP A 523 13.96 3.27 7.42
C TRP A 523 12.59 3.79 7.87
N LEU A 524 11.61 2.90 7.98
CA LEU A 524 10.30 3.18 8.56
C LEU A 524 10.46 3.33 10.08
N THR A 525 10.64 4.57 10.53
CA THR A 525 10.88 4.90 11.93
C THR A 525 9.64 4.87 12.80
N TRP A 526 8.48 5.15 12.21
CA TRP A 526 7.22 5.20 12.93
C TRP A 526 6.06 4.94 11.97
N ARG A 527 5.09 4.13 12.39
CA ARG A 527 3.82 3.92 11.69
C ARG A 527 2.70 3.68 12.69
N ARG A 528 1.55 4.30 12.45
CA ARG A 528 0.29 4.05 13.14
C ARG A 528 -0.83 4.13 12.10
N TYR A 529 -1.32 2.98 11.67
CA TYR A 529 -2.32 2.85 10.60
C TYR A 529 -1.95 3.59 9.30
N GLU A 530 -2.70 4.63 8.94
CA GLU A 530 -2.49 5.42 7.72
C GLU A 530 -1.36 6.45 7.86
N HIS A 531 -0.79 6.62 9.06
CA HIS A 531 0.24 7.61 9.32
C HIS A 531 1.61 6.95 9.44
N SER A 532 2.62 7.52 8.78
CA SER A 532 3.98 7.00 8.91
C SER A 532 5.04 8.06 8.64
N LEU A 533 6.21 7.86 9.25
CA LEU A 533 7.45 8.57 8.96
C LEU A 533 8.52 7.57 8.52
N THR A 534 9.01 7.75 7.30
CA THR A 534 10.18 7.04 6.76
C THR A 534 11.33 8.02 6.59
N GLN A 535 12.49 7.68 7.14
CA GLN A 535 13.75 8.35 6.83
C GLN A 535 14.39 7.65 5.65
N ARG A 536 14.89 8.41 4.68
CA ARG A 536 15.52 7.86 3.49
C ARG A 536 16.93 8.42 3.32
N PHE A 537 17.87 7.52 3.10
CA PHE A 537 19.27 7.81 2.83
C PHE A 537 19.58 7.37 1.42
N VAL A 538 20.09 8.27 0.59
CA VAL A 538 20.52 7.97 -0.77
C VAL A 538 22.01 8.23 -0.88
N LEU A 539 22.77 7.25 -1.34
CA LEU A 539 24.20 7.39 -1.60
C LEU A 539 24.49 6.82 -2.98
N GLY A 540 25.14 7.61 -3.83
CA GLY A 540 25.52 7.19 -5.17
C GLY A 540 26.98 7.50 -5.47
N GLY A 541 27.60 6.63 -6.25
CA GLY A 541 28.98 6.79 -6.70
C GLY A 541 29.18 6.17 -8.07
N GLY A 542 30.11 6.70 -8.85
CA GLY A 542 30.34 6.22 -10.20
C GLY A 542 31.54 6.84 -10.89
N ALA A 543 31.67 6.51 -12.17
CA ALA A 543 32.65 7.08 -13.08
C ALA A 543 31.92 7.71 -14.28
N TYR A 544 32.36 8.91 -14.65
CA TYR A 544 31.92 9.64 -15.84
C TYR A 544 33.12 9.79 -16.77
N TRP A 545 33.01 9.27 -17.99
CA TRP A 545 33.99 9.46 -19.05
C TRP A 545 33.45 10.43 -20.08
N GLN A 546 34.28 11.39 -20.47
CA GLN A 546 33.98 12.34 -21.54
C GLN A 546 35.15 12.34 -22.53
N LYS A 547 34.83 12.28 -23.82
CA LYS A 547 35.84 12.37 -24.88
C LYS A 547 36.62 13.69 -24.75
N HIS A 548 37.94 13.61 -24.93
CA HIS A 548 38.93 14.70 -24.73
C HIS A 548 39.20 15.12 -23.27
N TYR A 549 38.43 14.65 -22.28
CA TYR A 549 38.61 15.02 -20.87
C TYR A 549 38.91 13.82 -19.95
N GLY A 550 38.72 12.58 -20.40
CA GLY A 550 39.05 11.38 -19.64
C GLY A 550 37.95 10.97 -18.66
N THR A 551 38.31 10.19 -17.64
CA THR A 551 37.36 9.60 -16.68
C THR A 551 37.51 10.21 -15.30
N HIS A 552 36.39 10.59 -14.69
CA HIS A 552 36.34 11.21 -13.37
C HIS A 552 35.30 10.56 -12.48
N ALA A 553 35.55 10.56 -11.17
CA ALA A 553 34.59 10.07 -10.19
C ALA A 553 33.41 11.04 -10.04
N ILE A 554 32.21 10.50 -9.98
CA ILE A 554 30.96 11.22 -9.69
C ILE A 554 30.33 10.65 -8.42
N GLY A 555 29.53 11.45 -7.73
CA GLY A 555 28.85 10.99 -6.53
C GLY A 555 27.70 11.88 -6.10
N LEU A 556 26.84 11.33 -5.26
CA LEU A 556 25.75 12.06 -4.60
C LEU A 556 25.48 11.46 -3.23
N ALA A 557 24.99 12.29 -2.32
CA ALA A 557 24.43 11.89 -1.04
C ALA A 557 23.17 12.70 -0.75
N ARG A 558 22.13 12.07 -0.21
CA ARG A 558 20.87 12.74 0.14
C ARG A 558 20.26 12.16 1.40
N TYR A 559 19.62 13.03 2.17
CA TYR A 559 18.82 12.67 3.32
C TYR A 559 17.41 13.26 3.20
N GLU A 560 16.40 12.41 3.39
CA GLU A 560 15.00 12.71 3.09
C GLU A 560 14.07 12.24 4.22
N HIS A 561 12.97 12.97 4.42
CA HIS A 561 11.85 12.59 5.28
C HIS A 561 10.59 12.40 4.44
N LEU A 562 9.97 11.23 4.55
CA LEU A 562 8.74 10.87 3.85
C LEU A 562 7.61 10.69 4.88
N TRP A 563 6.65 11.60 4.85
CA TRP A 563 5.45 11.58 5.67
C TRP A 563 4.26 11.08 4.88
N GLN A 564 3.62 10.02 5.38
CA GLN A 564 2.23 9.71 5.03
C GLN A 564 1.35 10.35 6.09
N VAL A 565 0.69 11.47 5.76
CA VAL A 565 -0.09 12.28 6.71
C VAL A 565 -1.52 11.77 6.82
N SER A 566 -2.03 11.10 5.78
CA SER A 566 -3.29 10.35 5.79
C SER A 566 -3.25 9.31 4.67
N GLN A 567 -4.33 8.57 4.47
CA GLN A 567 -4.48 7.64 3.33
C GLN A 567 -4.27 8.32 1.96
N HIS A 568 -4.51 9.62 1.87
CA HIS A 568 -4.54 10.36 0.60
C HIS A 568 -3.50 11.48 0.50
N TRP A 569 -2.81 11.84 1.59
CA TRP A 569 -1.89 12.97 1.64
C TRP A 569 -0.48 12.53 2.03
N PHE A 570 0.48 12.99 1.23
CA PHE A 570 1.90 12.64 1.34
C PHE A 570 2.74 13.91 1.24
N VAL A 571 3.72 14.04 2.13
CA VAL A 571 4.71 15.12 2.13
C VAL A 571 6.08 14.49 2.15
N HIS A 572 6.96 14.91 1.26
CA HIS A 572 8.34 14.46 1.24
C HIS A 572 9.26 15.67 1.06
N TYR A 573 10.29 15.78 1.89
CA TYR A 573 11.31 16.81 1.74
C TYR A 573 12.69 16.25 2.06
N GLY A 574 13.74 16.90 1.58
CA GLY A 574 15.10 16.49 1.86
C GLY A 574 16.14 17.43 1.32
N VAL A 575 17.39 17.15 1.67
CA VAL A 575 18.58 17.90 1.25
C VAL A 575 19.62 16.95 0.68
N GLY A 576 20.28 17.37 -0.39
CA GLY A 576 21.25 16.59 -1.13
C GLY A 576 22.52 17.37 -1.42
N ILE A 577 23.60 16.63 -1.66
CA ILE A 577 24.82 17.11 -2.26
C ILE A 577 25.19 16.16 -3.41
N SER A 578 25.64 16.72 -4.53
CA SER A 578 26.15 15.95 -5.66
C SER A 578 27.41 16.58 -6.21
N SER A 579 28.26 15.76 -6.82
CA SER A 579 29.50 16.22 -7.46
C SER A 579 29.69 15.50 -8.79
N ARG A 580 29.91 16.27 -9.85
CA ARG A 580 30.11 15.82 -11.22
C ARG A 580 31.28 16.58 -11.85
N VAL A 581 31.72 16.12 -13.02
CA VAL A 581 32.80 16.78 -13.78
C VAL A 581 32.30 17.07 -15.18
N TYR A 582 32.43 18.33 -15.60
CA TYR A 582 31.98 18.86 -16.87
C TYR A 582 33.17 19.51 -17.57
N ASP A 583 33.55 19.04 -18.75
CA ASP A 583 34.72 19.55 -19.48
C ASP A 583 36.03 19.53 -18.65
N GLY A 584 36.17 18.53 -17.76
CA GLY A 584 37.32 18.38 -16.86
C GLY A 584 37.23 19.19 -15.56
N ASP A 585 36.30 20.14 -15.46
CA ASP A 585 36.09 20.95 -14.26
C ASP A 585 35.08 20.28 -13.33
N ARG A 586 35.42 20.16 -12.04
CA ARG A 586 34.50 19.59 -11.04
C ARG A 586 33.49 20.63 -10.58
N GLU A 587 32.22 20.24 -10.59
CA GLU A 587 31.11 21.02 -10.06
C GLU A 587 30.40 20.23 -8.96
N SER A 588 30.09 20.90 -7.87
CA SER A 588 29.35 20.40 -6.73
C SER A 588 28.10 21.24 -6.51
N ARG A 589 26.99 20.56 -6.27
CA ARG A 589 25.68 21.16 -6.09
C ARG A 589 25.10 20.71 -4.75
N VAL A 590 24.60 21.66 -3.96
CA VAL A 590 23.76 21.40 -2.79
C VAL A 590 22.33 21.73 -3.16
N ASP A 591 21.41 20.79 -2.95
CA ASP A 591 20.00 20.92 -3.32
C ASP A 591 19.08 20.66 -2.13
N GLY A 592 17.91 21.32 -2.15
CA GLY A 592 16.78 21.05 -1.29
C GLY A 592 15.54 20.78 -2.13
N GLN A 593 14.74 19.80 -1.72
CA GLN A 593 13.51 19.43 -2.44
C GLN A 593 12.31 19.32 -1.51
N LEU A 594 11.14 19.57 -2.09
CA LEU A 594 9.83 19.38 -1.47
C LEU A 594 8.89 18.73 -2.48
N TRP A 595 8.10 17.76 -2.01
CA TRP A 595 7.11 17.01 -2.75
C TRP A 595 5.81 17.00 -1.95
N LEU A 596 4.69 17.31 -2.61
CA LEU A 596 3.36 17.24 -2.03
C LEU A 596 2.45 16.46 -2.96
N ARG A 597 1.70 15.49 -2.43
CA ARG A 597 0.71 14.73 -3.20
C ARG A 597 -0.55 14.52 -2.36
N GLY A 598 -1.71 14.75 -2.97
CA GLY A 598 -3.01 14.74 -2.31
C GLY A 598 -4.16 14.30 -3.21
N VAL A 599 -5.24 13.81 -2.60
CA VAL A 599 -6.57 13.69 -3.23
C VAL A 599 -7.58 14.46 -2.36
N PHE A 600 -8.38 15.34 -2.97
CA PHE A 600 -9.30 16.23 -2.26
C PHE A 600 -10.68 16.37 -2.92
#